data_AF-A0A3N4GIP3-F1
#
_entry.id   AF-A0A3N4GIP3-F1
#
_cell.length_a   1.000
_cell.length_b   1.000
_cell.length_c   1.000
_cell.angle_alpha   90.00
_cell.angle_beta   90.00
_cell.angle_gamma   90.00
#
_symmetry.space_group_name_H-M   'P 1'
#
loop_
_entity.id
_entity.type
_entity.pdbx_description
1 polymer ?
#
loop_
_entity_poly.entity_id
_entity_poly.type
_entity_poly.pdbx_seq_one_letter_code
_entity_poly.pdbx_strand_id
1 'polypeptide(L)'
;MIDLYILDVPENAGIVTLAHADASLSTSMVGPYYRIHTEESSLEFDRKATGCRHAVWYSAIAGLAGGTVVVLDKHMMRVETE
;
A
#
# COMPACT_ATOMS: atom_id res chain seq x y z
N MET A 1 6.97 -11.92 4.86
CA MET A 1 6.57 -11.45 3.51
C MET A 1 5.17 -10.87 3.56
N ILE A 2 4.97 -9.71 2.93
CA ILE A 2 3.67 -9.03 2.82
C ILE A 2 3.41 -8.74 1.33
N ASP A 3 2.20 -9.05 0.87
CA ASP A 3 1.69 -8.62 -0.44
C ASP A 3 0.48 -7.70 -0.24
N LEU A 4 0.63 -6.42 -0.56
CA LEU A 4 -0.44 -5.42 -0.55
C LEU A 4 -0.93 -5.15 -1.97
N TYR A 5 -2.25 -5.23 -2.19
CA TYR A 5 -2.86 -4.99 -3.48
C TYR A 5 -3.57 -3.64 -3.50
N ILE A 6 -3.22 -2.82 -4.49
CA ILE A 6 -3.79 -1.48 -4.71
C ILE A 6 -4.40 -1.45 -6.11
N LEU A 7 -5.65 -1.00 -6.24
CA LEU A 7 -6.31 -0.88 -7.53
C LEU A 7 -5.61 0.19 -8.39
N ASP A 8 -5.34 -0.12 -9.66
CA ASP A 8 -4.74 0.80 -10.65
C ASP A 8 -5.78 1.83 -11.13
N VAL A 9 -5.94 2.89 -10.32
CA VAL A 9 -6.77 4.06 -10.62
C VAL A 9 -6.02 5.34 -10.24
N PRO A 10 -6.30 6.48 -10.89
CA PRO A 10 -5.61 7.74 -10.62
C PRO A 10 -5.62 8.16 -9.14
N GLU A 11 -6.68 7.82 -8.41
CA GLU A 11 -6.87 8.13 -7.00
C GLU A 11 -5.83 7.45 -6.08
N ASN A 12 -5.29 6.31 -6.51
CA ASN A 12 -4.29 5.51 -5.78
C ASN A 12 -2.86 5.72 -6.29
N ALA A 13 -2.67 6.49 -7.37
CA ALA A 13 -1.40 6.59 -8.08
C ALA A 13 -0.22 7.02 -7.18
N GLY A 14 -0.48 7.83 -6.15
CA GLY A 14 0.57 8.27 -5.23
C GLY A 14 1.06 7.18 -4.27
N ILE A 15 0.23 6.21 -3.89
CA ILE A 15 0.69 5.03 -3.14
C ILE A 15 1.67 4.23 -3.98
N VAL A 16 1.30 3.97 -5.24
CA VAL A 16 2.12 3.22 -6.20
C VAL A 16 3.42 3.96 -6.52
N THR A 17 3.36 5.29 -6.66
CA THR A 17 4.54 6.13 -6.89
C THR A 17 5.54 6.04 -5.73
N LEU A 18 5.06 6.13 -4.48
CA LEU A 18 5.93 5.95 -3.32
C LEU A 18 6.50 4.53 -3.24
N ALA A 19 5.68 3.52 -3.55
CA ALA A 19 6.12 2.13 -3.58
C ALA A 19 7.23 1.88 -4.62
N HIS A 20 7.14 2.53 -5.79
CA HIS A 20 8.20 2.47 -6.81
C HIS A 20 9.50 3.17 -6.40
N ALA A 21 9.40 4.21 -5.56
CA ALA A 21 10.55 4.98 -5.11
C ALA A 21 11.31 4.31 -3.94
N ASP A 22 10.68 3.35 -3.27
CA ASP A 22 11.26 2.62 -2.14
C ASP A 22 11.99 1.37 -2.62
N ALA A 23 13.30 1.31 -2.42
CA ALA A 23 14.15 0.20 -2.84
C ALA A 23 13.92 -1.10 -2.03
N SER A 24 13.25 -1.03 -0.87
CA SER A 24 12.85 -2.19 -0.07
C SER A 24 11.58 -2.87 -0.59
N LEU A 25 10.86 -2.22 -1.51
CA LEU A 25 9.61 -2.70 -2.07
C LEU A 25 9.81 -3.15 -3.51
N SER A 26 9.08 -4.18 -3.91
CA SER A 26 8.93 -4.55 -5.31
C SER A 26 7.47 -4.39 -5.74
N THR A 27 7.28 -3.94 -6.97
CA THR A 27 5.97 -3.61 -7.52
C THR A 27 5.76 -4.38 -8.82
N SER A 28 4.59 -4.99 -8.97
CA SER A 28 4.23 -5.77 -10.16
C SER A 28 2.73 -5.67 -10.43
N MET A 29 2.31 -5.89 -11.66
CA MET A 29 0.88 -5.89 -12.02
C MET A 29 0.26 -7.29 -11.86
N VAL A 30 -0.94 -7.34 -11.29
CA VAL A 30 -1.78 -8.53 -11.17
C VAL A 30 -3.20 -8.14 -11.58
N GLY A 31 -3.56 -8.38 -12.84
CA GLY A 31 -4.83 -7.90 -13.39
C GLY A 31 -4.93 -6.37 -13.29
N PRO A 32 -6.01 -5.81 -12.73
CA PRO A 32 -6.18 -4.36 -12.54
C PRO A 32 -5.52 -3.82 -11.25
N TYR A 33 -4.66 -4.60 -10.59
CA TYR A 33 -4.03 -4.23 -9.32
C TYR A 33 -2.51 -4.12 -9.46
N TYR A 34 -1.92 -3.16 -8.76
CA TYR A 34 -0.52 -3.23 -8.37
C TYR A 34 -0.40 -4.13 -7.13
N ARG A 35 0.45 -5.14 -7.21
CA ARG A 35 0.98 -5.87 -6.06
C ARG A 35 2.25 -5.19 -5.59
N ILE A 36 2.21 -4.66 -4.37
CA ILE A 36 3.35 -4.12 -3.63
C ILE A 36 3.82 -5.21 -2.68
N HIS A 37 5.05 -5.67 -2.86
CA HIS A 37 5.62 -6.80 -2.15
C HIS A 37 6.84 -6.37 -1.33
N THR A 38 6.95 -6.89 -0.11
CA THR A 38 8.14 -6.77 0.74
C THR A 38 8.44 -8.05 1.50
N GLU A 39 9.72 -8.29 1.73
CA GLU A 39 10.21 -9.36 2.61
C GLU A 39 10.34 -8.90 4.07
N GLU A 40 10.25 -7.59 4.31
CA GLU A 40 10.29 -7.00 5.65
C GLU A 40 9.08 -7.41 6.48
N SER A 41 9.21 -7.34 7.81
CA SER A 41 8.12 -7.67 8.75
C SER A 41 7.04 -6.57 8.84
N SER A 42 7.27 -5.42 8.21
CA SER A 42 6.34 -4.29 8.23
C SER A 42 6.40 -3.48 6.95
N LEU A 43 5.26 -2.90 6.57
CA LEU A 43 5.10 -1.99 5.44
C LEU A 43 4.28 -0.78 5.88
N GLU A 44 4.73 0.41 5.49
CA GLU A 44 4.13 1.67 5.92
C GLU A 44 3.97 2.67 4.77
N PHE A 45 2.85 3.38 4.80
CA PHE A 45 2.62 4.54 3.94
C PHE A 45 2.08 5.72 4.74
N ASP A 46 2.73 6.88 4.62
CA ASP A 46 2.18 8.15 5.09
C ASP A 46 1.13 8.66 4.09
N ARG A 47 -0.11 8.87 4.57
CA ARG A 47 -1.23 9.30 3.72
C ARG A 47 -0.95 10.64 3.03
N LYS A 48 -0.34 11.61 3.72
CA LYS A 48 -0.09 12.92 3.12
C LYS A 48 0.96 12.82 2.01
N ALA A 49 2.00 12.03 2.20
CA ALA A 49 3.02 11.78 1.18
C ALA A 49 2.43 11.13 -0.07
N THR A 50 1.44 10.24 0.07
CA THR A 50 0.74 9.63 -1.07
C THR A 50 -0.13 10.63 -1.85
N GLY A 51 -0.47 11.79 -1.27
CA GLY A 51 -1.44 12.70 -1.88
C GLY A 51 -2.88 12.16 -1.97
N CYS A 52 -3.16 10.94 -1.48
CA CYS A 52 -4.50 10.36 -1.50
C CYS A 52 -5.49 11.23 -0.72
N ARG A 53 -6.64 11.47 -1.35
CA ARG A 53 -7.76 12.16 -0.70
C ARG A 53 -8.25 11.34 0.48
N HIS A 54 -8.72 12.04 1.51
CA HIS A 54 -9.14 11.40 2.76
C HIS A 54 -10.20 10.31 2.56
N ALA A 55 -11.16 10.51 1.65
CA ALA A 55 -12.20 9.52 1.35
C ALA A 55 -11.65 8.27 0.62
N VAL A 56 -10.65 8.43 -0.24
CA VAL A 56 -10.05 7.33 -1.02
C VAL A 56 -9.16 6.46 -0.13
N TRP A 57 -8.45 7.10 0.79
CA TRP A 57 -7.46 6.47 1.65
C TRP A 57 -7.97 5.22 2.37
N TYR A 58 -9.17 5.30 2.96
CA TYR A 58 -9.76 4.20 3.71
C TYR A 58 -10.25 3.03 2.83
N SER A 59 -10.24 3.20 1.51
CA SER A 59 -10.54 2.16 0.52
C SER A 59 -9.33 1.75 -0.32
N ALA A 60 -8.14 2.25 -0.01
CA ALA A 60 -6.95 2.03 -0.85
C ALA A 60 -6.52 0.56 -0.91
N ILE A 61 -6.73 -0.20 0.17
CA ILE A 61 -6.42 -1.62 0.26
C ILE A 61 -7.48 -2.42 -0.50
N ALA A 62 -7.11 -2.94 -1.67
CA ALA A 62 -7.96 -3.85 -2.43
C ALA A 62 -7.82 -5.31 -1.96
N GLY A 63 -6.67 -5.64 -1.37
CA GLY A 63 -6.38 -6.97 -0.83
C GLY A 63 -5.07 -6.98 -0.07
N LEU A 64 -4.90 -7.96 0.81
CA LEU A 64 -3.71 -8.15 1.62
C LEU A 64 -3.46 -9.65 1.82
N ALA A 65 -2.19 -10.07 1.74
CA ALA A 65 -1.74 -11.40 2.11
C ALA A 65 -0.43 -11.34 2.90
N GLY A 66 -0.24 -12.30 3.83
CA GLY A 66 0.99 -12.42 4.62
C GLY A 66 1.15 -11.40 5.76
N GLY A 67 0.11 -10.62 6.09
CA GLY A 67 0.14 -9.69 7.20
C GLY A 67 -1.23 -9.18 7.61
N THR A 68 -1.25 -8.32 8.62
CA THR A 68 -2.44 -7.68 9.20
C THR A 68 -2.28 -6.16 9.18
N VAL A 69 -3.35 -5.45 8.81
CA VAL A 69 -3.42 -3.99 8.94
C VAL A 69 -3.53 -3.64 10.43
N VAL A 70 -2.44 -3.14 11.02
CA VAL A 70 -2.39 -2.75 12.44
C VAL A 70 -2.74 -1.27 12.65
N VAL A 71 -2.55 -0.45 11.61
CA VAL A 71 -2.95 0.97 11.59
C VAL A 71 -3.52 1.31 10.22
N LEU A 72 -4.70 1.95 10.20
CA LEU A 72 -5.23 2.66 9.05
C LEU A 72 -6.01 3.87 9.55
N ASP A 73 -5.32 4.97 9.73
CA ASP A 73 -5.88 6.21 10.28
C ASP A 73 -5.72 7.38 9.31
N LYS A 74 -6.02 8.61 9.75
CA LYS A 74 -5.95 9.81 8.90
C LYS A 74 -4.52 10.23 8.53
N HIS A 75 -3.50 9.56 9.05
CA HIS A 75 -2.08 9.88 8.88
C HIS A 75 -1.34 8.76 8.19
N MET A 76 -1.58 7.51 8.55
CA MET A 76 -0.75 6.41 8.08
C MET A 76 -1.51 5.09 7.94
N MET A 77 -0.92 4.21 7.14
CA MET A 77 -1.28 2.81 6.97
C MET A 77 -0.05 2.01 7.35
N ARG A 78 -0.22 1.03 8.23
CA ARG A 78 0.83 0.10 8.61
C ARG A 78 0.29 -1.32 8.55
N VAL A 79 1.03 -2.18 7.89
CA VAL A 79 0.82 -3.62 7.82
C VAL A 79 2.01 -4.29 8.49
N GLU A 80 1.76 -5.29 9.32
CA GLU A 80 2.79 -6.11 9.97
C GLU A 80 2.54 -7.59 9.66
N THR A 81 3.60 -8.40 9.58
CA THR A 81 3.46 -9.87 9.53
C THR A 81 2.87 -10.38 10.84
N GLU A 82 2.15 -11.51 10.79
CA GLU A 82 1.71 -12.21 12.02
C GLU A 82 2.88 -12.64 12.92
#